data_AF-A0A0D0DEY2-F1
#
_entry.id   AF-A0A0D0DEY2-F1
#
_cell.length_a   1.000
_cell.length_b   1.000
_cell.length_c   1.000
_cell.angle_alpha   90.00
_cell.angle_beta   90.00
_cell.angle_gamma   90.00
#
_symmetry.space_group_name_H-M   'P 1'
#
loop_
_entity.id
_entity.type
_entity.pdbx_description
1 polymer ?
#
loop_
_entity_poly.entity_id
_entity_poly.type
_entity_poly.pdbx_seq_one_letter_code
_entity_poly.pdbx_strand_id
1 'polypeptide(L)'
;DDSAENDLTQLNPQYIKQLKLFAKRHCNTLEIPEKTVMEFVDTGKLFYMLVDMKATMTKYELTQKANQFQGLQDTLWSKDFEVALQNHLLACILSQNITAYMTEAQHHIMKFISKHPDIFKVPAAVFEDAELRSQLGKLVMKLLSTIHSQIRSQLIISITKKTCIIDMTKALILGSSGLEVEAAHWNRMSFLCCCLRIFLISTESYPHLSVSCNAEVGSTDNVEMMYIMVQQTSADFT
;
A
#
# COMPACT_ATOMS: atom_id res chain seq x y z
N ASP A 1 42.52 -44.97 38.59
CA ASP A 1 43.28 -44.44 37.46
C ASP A 1 42.35 -43.45 36.79
N ASP A 2 42.25 -42.28 37.41
CA ASP A 2 41.22 -41.29 37.13
C ASP A 2 41.62 -40.52 35.90
N SER A 3 40.87 -40.75 34.83
CA SER A 3 40.97 -40.02 33.58
C SER A 3 40.84 -38.54 33.89
N ALA A 4 41.94 -37.81 33.77
CA ALA A 4 41.95 -36.38 33.60
C ALA A 4 41.10 -36.06 32.37
N GLU A 5 39.82 -35.82 32.60
CA GLU A 5 38.92 -35.16 31.69
C GLU A 5 39.48 -33.74 31.56
N ASN A 6 40.48 -33.61 30.69
CA ASN A 6 41.13 -32.36 30.37
C ASN A 6 40.00 -31.39 30.02
N ASP A 7 39.83 -30.36 30.82
CA ASP A 7 38.73 -29.40 30.73
C ASP A 7 38.93 -28.56 29.46
N LEU A 8 38.72 -29.19 28.30
CA LEU A 8 38.84 -28.66 26.94
C LEU A 8 37.92 -27.45 26.72
N THR A 9 37.08 -27.14 27.71
CA THR A 9 36.08 -26.08 27.71
C THR A 9 36.57 -24.80 28.38
N GLN A 10 37.64 -24.87 29.19
CA GLN A 10 38.24 -23.72 29.88
C GLN A 10 39.49 -23.20 29.17
N LEU A 11 39.50 -21.91 28.90
CA LEU A 11 40.66 -21.20 28.36
C LEU A 11 41.72 -21.05 29.46
N ASN A 12 42.97 -21.42 29.13
CA ASN A 12 44.11 -21.16 30.01
C ASN A 12 44.27 -19.63 30.23
N PRO A 13 44.62 -19.18 31.46
CA PRO A 13 44.86 -17.77 31.78
C PRO A 13 45.74 -16.98 30.80
N GLN A 14 46.74 -17.62 30.20
CA GLN A 14 47.56 -16.98 29.16
C GLN A 14 46.76 -16.65 27.90
N TYR A 15 45.88 -17.55 27.45
CA TYR A 15 44.99 -17.29 26.32
C TYR A 15 43.96 -16.21 26.65
N ILE A 16 43.39 -16.21 27.86
CA ILE A 16 42.49 -15.13 28.32
C ILE A 16 43.19 -13.77 28.24
N LYS A 17 44.45 -13.68 28.71
CA LYS A 17 45.24 -12.43 28.63
C LYS A 17 45.49 -11.99 27.19
N GLN A 18 45.81 -12.91 26.28
CA GLN A 18 45.98 -12.62 24.85
C GLN A 18 44.67 -12.18 24.21
N LEU A 19 43.56 -12.87 24.49
CA LEU A 19 42.21 -12.52 24.04
C LEU A 19 41.79 -11.13 24.51
N LYS A 20 42.06 -10.76 25.76
CA LYS A 20 41.81 -9.40 26.27
C LYS A 20 42.60 -8.34 25.53
N LEU A 21 43.89 -8.57 25.26
CA LEU A 21 44.72 -7.64 24.49
C LEU A 21 44.19 -7.48 23.07
N PHE A 22 43.77 -8.58 22.44
CA PHE A 22 43.15 -8.57 21.12
C PHE A 22 41.81 -7.82 21.14
N ALA A 23 40.91 -8.20 22.05
CA ALA A 23 39.60 -7.58 22.25
C ALA A 23 39.72 -6.07 22.50
N LYS A 24 40.71 -5.64 23.29
CA LYS A 24 40.95 -4.23 23.59
C LYS A 24 41.27 -3.45 22.31
N ARG A 25 42.19 -3.96 21.49
CA ARG A 25 42.51 -3.31 20.20
C ARG A 25 41.27 -3.24 19.32
N HIS A 26 40.51 -4.34 19.24
CA HIS A 26 39.31 -4.42 18.41
C HIS A 26 38.20 -3.48 18.87
N CYS A 27 37.98 -3.36 20.19
CA CYS A 27 37.01 -2.42 20.75
C CYS A 27 37.38 -0.97 20.43
N ASN A 28 38.67 -0.61 20.53
CA ASN A 28 39.15 0.71 20.16
C ASN A 28 39.00 0.99 18.65
N THR A 29 39.26 0.01 17.79
CA THR A 29 39.06 0.15 16.34
C THR A 29 37.58 0.29 15.96
N LEU A 30 36.68 -0.41 16.66
CA LEU A 30 35.23 -0.39 16.40
C LEU A 30 34.49 0.68 17.21
N GLU A 31 35.20 1.44 18.04
CA GLU A 31 34.64 2.46 18.95
C GLU A 31 33.53 1.94 19.88
N ILE A 32 33.68 0.70 20.37
CA ILE A 32 32.70 0.05 21.27
C ILE A 32 33.22 -0.05 22.72
N PRO A 33 32.31 -0.09 23.73
CA PRO A 33 32.70 -0.18 25.13
C PRO A 33 33.50 -1.46 25.45
N GLU A 34 34.72 -1.30 25.98
CA GLU A 34 35.59 -2.43 26.32
C GLU A 34 35.00 -3.31 27.42
N LYS A 35 34.34 -2.71 28.42
CA LYS A 35 33.92 -3.37 29.67
C LYS A 35 33.16 -4.67 29.42
N THR A 36 32.13 -4.62 28.60
CA THR A 36 31.23 -5.76 28.34
C THR A 36 31.94 -6.89 27.59
N VAL A 37 32.85 -6.54 26.68
CA VAL A 37 33.65 -7.52 25.93
C VAL A 37 34.70 -8.17 26.85
N MET A 38 35.28 -7.41 27.78
CA MET A 38 36.24 -7.96 28.76
C MET A 38 35.56 -8.91 29.75
N GLU A 39 34.39 -8.54 30.29
CA GLU A 39 33.57 -9.40 31.17
C GLU A 39 33.20 -10.72 30.47
N PHE A 40 32.94 -10.65 29.17
CA PHE A 40 32.65 -11.83 28.35
C PHE A 40 33.88 -12.73 28.16
N VAL A 41 35.05 -12.16 27.87
CA VAL A 41 36.33 -12.92 27.79
C VAL A 41 36.71 -13.53 29.15
N ASP A 42 36.39 -12.86 30.25
CA ASP A 42 36.64 -13.32 31.62
C ASP A 42 35.86 -14.56 32.03
N THR A 43 34.78 -14.90 31.32
CA THR A 43 34.08 -16.16 31.57
C THR A 43 34.96 -17.37 31.31
N GLY A 44 35.96 -17.26 30.43
CA GLY A 44 36.94 -18.32 30.13
C GLY A 44 36.34 -19.60 29.55
N LYS A 45 35.03 -19.64 29.32
CA LYS A 45 34.27 -20.84 28.94
C LYS A 45 33.90 -20.77 27.47
N LEU A 46 34.75 -21.36 26.62
CA LEU A 46 34.67 -21.19 25.17
C LEU A 46 33.29 -21.56 24.59
N PHE A 47 32.72 -22.69 24.99
CA PHE A 47 31.42 -23.12 24.47
C PHE A 47 30.26 -22.22 24.93
N TYR A 48 30.30 -21.72 26.16
CA TYR A 48 29.30 -20.76 26.66
C TYR A 48 29.39 -19.45 25.89
N MET A 49 30.61 -18.97 25.62
CA MET A 49 30.83 -17.79 24.79
C MET A 49 30.24 -17.97 23.39
N LEU A 50 30.49 -19.12 22.73
CA LEU A 50 29.94 -19.38 21.39
C LEU A 50 28.41 -19.45 21.37
N VAL A 51 27.80 -20.10 22.37
CA VAL A 51 26.34 -20.17 22.50
C VAL A 51 25.74 -18.79 22.76
N ASP A 52 26.33 -18.01 23.67
CA ASP A 52 25.87 -16.66 23.99
C ASP A 52 26.01 -15.71 22.78
N MET A 53 27.11 -15.79 22.02
CA MET A 53 27.25 -15.05 20.76
C MET A 53 26.14 -15.42 19.78
N LYS A 54 25.91 -16.72 19.52
CA LYS A 54 24.89 -17.13 18.55
C LYS A 54 23.49 -16.74 19.01
N ALA A 55 23.20 -16.86 20.30
CA ALA A 55 21.92 -16.44 20.89
C ALA A 55 21.72 -14.92 20.76
N THR A 56 22.73 -14.12 21.08
CA THR A 56 22.69 -12.66 20.99
C THR A 56 22.56 -12.17 19.54
N MET A 57 23.31 -12.77 18.61
CA MET A 57 23.18 -12.47 17.17
C MET A 57 21.77 -12.80 16.67
N THR A 58 21.24 -13.97 17.04
CA THR A 58 19.87 -14.37 16.66
C THR A 58 18.83 -13.42 17.24
N LYS A 59 18.98 -13.02 18.51
CA LYS A 59 18.10 -12.03 19.15
C LYS A 59 18.17 -10.68 18.44
N TYR A 60 19.37 -10.23 18.08
CA TYR A 60 19.57 -8.97 17.36
C TYR A 60 18.90 -9.00 15.99
N GLU A 61 19.10 -10.06 15.20
CA GLU A 61 18.46 -10.26 13.90
C GLU A 61 16.93 -10.24 14.01
N LEU A 62 16.37 -10.96 15.00
CA LEU A 62 14.93 -10.97 15.26
C LEU A 62 14.41 -9.58 15.64
N THR A 63 15.13 -8.86 16.50
CA THR A 63 14.76 -7.50 16.93
C THR A 63 14.83 -6.53 15.77
N GLN A 64 15.87 -6.62 14.94
CA GLN A 64 16.03 -5.78 13.77
C GLN A 64 14.89 -6.03 12.75
N LYS A 65 14.54 -7.29 12.50
CA LYS A 65 13.42 -7.64 11.63
C LYS A 65 12.08 -7.14 12.19
N ALA A 66 11.86 -7.27 13.49
CA ALA A 66 10.67 -6.75 14.15
C ALA A 66 10.59 -5.22 14.04
N ASN A 67 11.71 -4.51 14.25
CA ASN A 67 11.76 -3.05 14.10
C ASN A 67 11.51 -2.60 12.66
N GLN A 68 12.06 -3.32 11.67
CA GLN A 68 11.81 -3.05 10.25
C GLN A 68 10.34 -3.27 9.90
N PHE A 69 9.75 -4.39 10.37
CA PHE A 69 8.34 -4.67 10.18
C PHE A 69 7.46 -3.56 10.78
N GLN A 70 7.75 -3.15 12.03
CA GLN A 70 7.03 -2.08 12.69
C GLN A 70 7.13 -0.75 11.92
N GLY A 71 8.33 -0.38 11.45
CA GLY A 71 8.51 0.85 10.67
C GLY A 71 7.74 0.85 9.35
N LEU A 72 7.66 -0.31 8.67
CA LEU A 72 6.86 -0.46 7.46
C LEU A 72 5.36 -0.39 7.76
N GLN A 73 4.93 -1.02 8.85
CA GLN A 73 3.55 -0.98 9.31
C GLN A 73 3.12 0.45 9.70
N ASP A 74 3.96 1.19 10.42
CA ASP A 74 3.72 2.58 10.80
C ASP A 74 3.62 3.48 9.55
N THR A 75 4.42 3.20 8.52
CA THR A 75 4.33 3.89 7.23
C THR A 75 2.97 3.65 6.57
N LEU A 76 2.49 2.41 6.52
CA LEU A 76 1.20 2.05 5.93
C LEU A 76 0.01 2.68 6.68
N TRP A 77 0.14 2.90 7.98
CA TRP A 77 -0.90 3.54 8.80
C TRP A 77 -0.75 5.04 8.96
N SER A 78 0.31 5.63 8.41
CA SER A 78 0.49 7.07 8.42
C SER A 78 -0.61 7.76 7.60
N LYS A 79 -1.10 8.88 8.11
CA LYS A 79 -2.15 9.67 7.44
C LYS A 79 -1.67 10.24 6.11
N ASP A 80 -0.41 10.63 6.04
CA ASP A 80 0.19 11.17 4.83
C ASP A 80 0.24 10.12 3.71
N PHE A 81 0.56 8.87 4.06
CA PHE A 81 0.51 7.77 3.12
C PHE A 81 -0.93 7.45 2.69
N GLU A 82 -1.89 7.41 3.62
CA GLU A 82 -3.31 7.19 3.30
C GLU A 82 -3.83 8.22 2.28
N VAL A 83 -3.52 9.50 2.47
CA VAL A 83 -3.92 10.59 1.55
C VAL A 83 -3.22 10.47 0.21
N ALA A 84 -1.90 10.26 0.19
CA ALA A 84 -1.14 10.11 -1.05
C ALA A 84 -1.64 8.92 -1.88
N LEU A 85 -1.87 7.78 -1.23
CA LEU A 85 -2.41 6.59 -1.86
C LEU A 85 -3.83 6.85 -2.39
N GLN A 86 -4.69 7.53 -1.62
CA GLN A 86 -6.03 7.89 -2.07
C GLN A 86 -6.00 8.74 -3.34
N ASN A 87 -5.10 9.72 -3.43
CA ASN A 87 -4.96 10.57 -4.63
C ASN A 87 -4.55 9.75 -5.86
N HIS A 88 -3.57 8.86 -5.71
CA HIS A 88 -3.15 7.99 -6.82
C HIS A 88 -4.24 6.99 -7.22
N LEU A 89 -4.98 6.45 -6.25
CA LEU A 89 -6.12 5.58 -6.53
C LEU A 89 -7.24 6.34 -7.25
N LEU A 90 -7.55 7.57 -6.83
CA LEU A 90 -8.51 8.41 -7.52
C LEU A 90 -8.06 8.66 -8.96
N ALA A 91 -6.79 8.99 -9.19
CA ALA A 91 -6.23 9.13 -10.54
C ALA A 91 -6.43 7.86 -11.38
N CYS A 92 -6.18 6.68 -10.81
CA CYS A 92 -6.38 5.41 -11.48
C CYS A 92 -7.85 5.20 -11.86
N ILE A 93 -8.77 5.47 -10.94
CA ILE A 93 -10.22 5.39 -11.15
C ILE A 93 -10.66 6.39 -12.24
N LEU A 94 -10.13 7.61 -12.26
CA LEU A 94 -10.48 8.63 -13.25
C LEU A 94 -9.86 8.39 -14.63
N SER A 95 -8.81 7.58 -14.72
CA SER A 95 -8.17 7.23 -15.98
C SER A 95 -9.09 6.41 -16.90
N GLN A 96 -8.84 6.44 -18.20
CA GLN A 96 -9.69 5.80 -19.22
C GLN A 96 -9.73 4.26 -19.15
N ASN A 97 -9.01 3.62 -18.22
CA ASN A 97 -9.00 2.16 -18.13
C ASN A 97 -10.20 1.63 -17.32
N ILE A 98 -11.21 1.14 -18.03
CA ILE A 98 -12.51 0.66 -17.53
C ILE A 98 -12.39 -0.48 -16.49
N THR A 99 -11.29 -1.26 -16.52
CA THR A 99 -11.07 -2.35 -15.55
C THR A 99 -10.99 -1.90 -14.09
N ALA A 100 -10.71 -0.61 -13.84
CA ALA A 100 -10.71 -0.02 -12.50
C ALA A 100 -12.10 0.01 -11.83
N TYR A 101 -13.18 -0.13 -12.60
CA TYR A 101 -14.58 -0.14 -12.12
C TYR A 101 -15.23 -1.52 -12.16
N MET A 102 -14.52 -2.54 -12.66
CA MET A 102 -15.06 -3.88 -12.81
C MET A 102 -14.95 -4.67 -11.50
N THR A 103 -15.70 -5.78 -11.45
CA THR A 103 -15.45 -6.89 -10.52
C THR A 103 -13.94 -7.13 -10.43
N GLU A 104 -13.40 -7.30 -9.22
CA GLU A 104 -11.96 -7.47 -8.97
C GLU A 104 -11.07 -6.21 -9.09
N ALA A 105 -11.63 -4.99 -9.07
CA ALA A 105 -10.84 -3.73 -9.06
C ALA A 105 -9.66 -3.75 -8.06
N GLN A 106 -9.87 -4.27 -6.84
CA GLN A 106 -8.81 -4.41 -5.85
C GLN A 106 -7.66 -5.30 -6.35
N HIS A 107 -7.96 -6.43 -7.00
CA HIS A 107 -6.93 -7.35 -7.51
C HIS A 107 -6.08 -6.68 -8.60
N HIS A 108 -6.73 -6.05 -9.58
CA HIS A 108 -6.03 -5.34 -10.66
C HIS A 108 -5.19 -4.18 -10.15
N ILE A 109 -5.72 -3.40 -9.20
CA ILE A 109 -5.00 -2.29 -8.57
C ILE A 109 -3.82 -2.81 -7.76
N MET A 110 -4.00 -3.85 -6.94
CA MET A 110 -2.87 -4.44 -6.20
C MET A 110 -1.77 -4.95 -7.12
N LYS A 111 -2.13 -5.55 -8.27
CA LYS A 111 -1.19 -5.98 -9.31
C LYS A 111 -0.50 -4.81 -10.00
N PHE A 112 -1.17 -3.67 -10.13
CA PHE A 112 -0.58 -2.46 -10.71
C PHE A 112 0.38 -1.79 -9.71
N ILE A 113 -0.02 -1.64 -8.45
CA ILE A 113 0.82 -1.10 -7.38
C ILE A 113 2.09 -1.95 -7.22
N SER A 114 1.99 -3.28 -7.24
CA SER A 114 3.17 -4.15 -7.10
C SER A 114 4.16 -4.05 -8.27
N LYS A 115 3.69 -3.65 -9.46
CA LYS A 115 4.55 -3.40 -10.63
C LYS A 115 5.21 -2.02 -10.61
N HIS A 116 4.60 -1.06 -9.93
CA HIS A 116 5.03 0.34 -9.89
C HIS A 116 5.04 0.90 -8.46
N PRO A 117 5.76 0.27 -7.52
CA PRO A 117 5.70 0.62 -6.10
C PRO A 117 6.19 2.05 -5.82
N ASP A 118 7.09 2.57 -6.65
CA ASP A 118 7.63 3.92 -6.61
C ASP A 118 6.56 5.00 -6.85
N ILE A 119 5.68 4.78 -7.84
CA ILE A 119 4.57 5.68 -8.15
C ILE A 119 3.67 5.83 -6.92
N PHE A 120 3.37 4.71 -6.25
CA PHE A 120 2.49 4.69 -5.08
C PHE A 120 3.21 4.96 -3.76
N LYS A 121 4.53 5.23 -3.79
CA LYS A 121 5.37 5.41 -2.60
C LYS A 121 5.27 4.24 -1.61
N VAL A 122 5.07 3.03 -2.12
CA VAL A 122 5.01 1.80 -1.31
C VAL A 122 6.42 1.21 -1.22
N PRO A 123 6.98 1.04 -0.01
CA PRO A 123 8.27 0.36 0.12
C PRO A 123 8.21 -1.07 -0.43
N ALA A 124 9.16 -1.46 -1.27
CA ALA A 124 9.16 -2.79 -1.90
C ALA A 124 9.10 -3.95 -0.89
N ALA A 125 9.70 -3.78 0.29
CA ALA A 125 9.69 -4.74 1.39
C ALA A 125 8.26 -5.09 1.90
N VAL A 126 7.27 -4.22 1.67
CA VAL A 126 5.85 -4.50 1.98
C VAL A 126 5.33 -5.70 1.18
N PHE A 127 5.84 -5.95 -0.03
CA PHE A 127 5.38 -7.06 -0.87
C PHE A 127 6.03 -8.41 -0.55
N GLU A 128 7.19 -8.39 0.11
CA GLU A 128 7.91 -9.58 0.57
C GLU A 128 7.28 -10.19 1.82
N ASP A 129 6.60 -9.38 2.63
CA ASP A 129 5.89 -9.82 3.82
C ASP A 129 4.38 -10.01 3.54
N ALA A 130 3.89 -11.22 3.79
CA ALA A 130 2.50 -11.57 3.50
C ALA A 130 1.49 -10.79 4.36
N GLU A 131 1.86 -10.44 5.59
CA GLU A 131 1.01 -9.68 6.50
C GLU A 131 0.93 -8.22 6.08
N LEU A 132 2.07 -7.57 5.81
CA LEU A 132 2.10 -6.18 5.34
C LEU A 132 1.37 -6.03 3.99
N ARG A 133 1.56 -6.99 3.07
CA ARG A 133 0.82 -7.02 1.80
C ARG A 133 -0.69 -7.15 2.01
N SER A 134 -1.12 -7.94 2.99
CA SER A 134 -2.53 -8.06 3.37
C SER A 134 -3.07 -6.76 3.97
N GLN A 135 -2.30 -6.09 4.83
CA GLN A 135 -2.66 -4.78 5.40
C GLN A 135 -2.80 -3.71 4.31
N LEU A 136 -1.86 -3.64 3.36
CA LEU A 136 -1.96 -2.76 2.20
C LEU A 136 -3.21 -3.08 1.37
N GLY A 137 -3.49 -4.36 1.11
CA GLY A 137 -4.69 -4.79 0.37
C GLY A 137 -5.99 -4.32 1.03
N LYS A 138 -6.10 -4.42 2.36
CA LYS A 138 -7.25 -3.92 3.13
C LYS A 138 -7.37 -2.38 3.04
N LEU A 139 -6.25 -1.67 3.12
CA LEU A 139 -6.22 -0.22 2.98
C LEU A 139 -6.69 0.23 1.60
N VAL A 140 -6.16 -0.39 0.53
CA VAL A 140 -6.57 -0.13 -0.85
C VAL A 140 -8.07 -0.35 -1.02
N MET A 141 -8.62 -1.46 -0.52
CA MET A 141 -10.05 -1.75 -0.61
C MET A 141 -10.90 -0.69 0.10
N LYS A 142 -10.51 -0.28 1.30
CA LYS A 142 -11.18 0.78 2.07
C LYS A 142 -11.18 2.10 1.29
N LEU A 143 -10.04 2.50 0.74
CA LEU A 143 -9.89 3.74 -0.02
C LEU A 143 -10.71 3.70 -1.32
N LEU A 144 -10.70 2.59 -2.05
CA LEU A 144 -11.53 2.42 -3.25
C LEU A 144 -13.02 2.53 -2.94
N SER A 145 -13.48 1.89 -1.87
CA SER A 145 -14.88 2.01 -1.43
C SER A 145 -15.23 3.47 -1.11
N THR A 146 -14.30 4.21 -0.50
CA THR A 146 -14.48 5.63 -0.17
C THR A 146 -14.58 6.47 -1.43
N ILE A 147 -13.64 6.29 -2.37
CA ILE A 147 -13.62 6.99 -3.66
C ILE A 147 -14.90 6.71 -4.45
N HIS A 148 -15.32 5.45 -4.55
CA HIS A 148 -16.56 5.09 -5.26
C HIS A 148 -17.79 5.73 -4.62
N SER A 149 -17.88 5.75 -3.29
CA SER A 149 -18.96 6.41 -2.56
C SER A 149 -18.98 7.92 -2.82
N GLN A 150 -17.81 8.57 -2.81
CA GLN A 150 -17.67 9.99 -3.10
C GLN A 150 -18.09 10.33 -4.54
N ILE A 151 -17.60 9.57 -5.53
CA ILE A 151 -17.98 9.74 -6.94
C ILE A 151 -19.50 9.59 -7.09
N ARG A 152 -20.08 8.51 -6.55
CA ARG A 152 -21.52 8.27 -6.61
C ARG A 152 -22.30 9.42 -5.99
N SER A 153 -21.91 9.88 -4.80
CA SER A 153 -22.58 10.97 -4.10
C SER A 153 -22.56 12.27 -4.93
N GLN A 154 -21.41 12.62 -5.49
CA GLN A 154 -21.27 13.81 -6.33
C GLN A 154 -22.10 13.72 -7.62
N LEU A 155 -22.15 12.55 -8.26
CA LEU A 155 -22.99 12.32 -9.43
C LEU A 155 -24.49 12.47 -9.10
N ILE A 156 -24.95 11.92 -7.97
CA ILE A 156 -26.35 12.07 -7.53
C ILE A 156 -26.68 13.54 -7.29
N ILE A 157 -25.79 14.28 -6.62
CA ILE A 157 -25.95 15.72 -6.38
C ILE A 157 -26.03 16.46 -7.72
N SER A 158 -25.14 16.15 -8.67
CA SER A 158 -25.11 16.79 -9.98
C SER A 158 -26.39 16.54 -10.77
N ILE A 159 -26.90 15.30 -10.78
CA ILE A 159 -28.16 14.95 -11.44
C ILE A 159 -29.34 15.68 -10.79
N THR A 160 -29.44 15.63 -9.47
CA THR A 160 -30.60 16.17 -8.73
C THR A 160 -30.65 17.70 -8.80
N LYS A 161 -29.49 18.36 -8.66
CA LYS A 161 -29.37 19.82 -8.67
C LYS A 161 -29.07 20.40 -10.05
N LYS A 162 -28.91 19.57 -11.08
CA LYS A 162 -28.52 19.95 -12.45
C LYS A 162 -27.24 20.79 -12.47
N THR A 163 -26.24 20.46 -11.64
CA THR A 163 -24.97 21.20 -11.62
C THR A 163 -24.09 20.83 -12.80
N CYS A 164 -23.26 21.78 -13.24
CA CYS A 164 -22.26 21.53 -14.26
C CYS A 164 -21.29 20.41 -13.84
N ILE A 165 -20.98 19.53 -14.79
CA ILE A 165 -20.10 18.38 -14.54
C ILE A 165 -18.65 18.79 -14.30
N ILE A 166 -18.24 19.93 -14.87
CA ILE A 166 -16.90 20.49 -14.66
C ILE A 166 -16.74 20.90 -13.20
N ASP A 167 -17.71 21.61 -12.65
CA ASP A 167 -17.67 22.07 -11.24
C ASP A 167 -17.72 20.89 -10.27
N MET A 168 -18.51 19.86 -10.60
CA MET A 168 -18.55 18.60 -9.84
C MET A 168 -17.18 17.88 -9.87
N THR A 169 -16.58 17.75 -11.06
CA THR A 169 -15.29 17.07 -11.23
C THR A 169 -14.19 17.84 -10.50
N LYS A 170 -14.22 19.18 -10.56
CA LYS A 170 -13.33 20.04 -9.77
C LYS A 170 -13.57 19.86 -8.26
N ALA A 171 -14.81 19.81 -7.78
CA ALA A 171 -15.10 19.61 -6.36
C ALA A 171 -14.62 18.25 -5.84
N LEU A 172 -14.70 17.20 -6.67
CA LEU A 172 -14.16 15.88 -6.38
C LEU A 172 -12.62 15.90 -6.27
N ILE A 173 -11.97 16.62 -7.19
CA ILE A 173 -10.50 16.67 -7.31
C ILE A 173 -9.86 17.72 -6.40
N LEU A 174 -10.58 18.75 -5.97
CA LEU A 174 -10.11 19.75 -5.00
C LEU A 174 -9.76 19.12 -3.64
N GLY A 175 -10.35 17.97 -3.32
CA GLY A 175 -9.97 17.16 -2.17
C GLY A 175 -8.69 16.34 -2.36
N SER A 176 -8.20 16.20 -3.60
CA SER A 176 -6.99 15.47 -3.97
C SER A 176 -5.92 16.43 -4.49
N SER A 177 -4.93 16.76 -3.65
CA SER A 177 -3.83 17.63 -4.05
C SER A 177 -3.02 17.02 -5.20
N GLY A 178 -2.99 17.72 -6.34
CA GLY A 178 -2.02 17.47 -7.42
C GLY A 178 -2.55 16.81 -8.70
N LEU A 179 -3.85 16.53 -8.85
CA LEU A 179 -4.38 16.00 -10.10
C LEU A 179 -4.90 17.12 -11.01
N GLU A 180 -4.27 17.28 -12.18
CA GLU A 180 -4.75 18.22 -13.21
C GLU A 180 -5.95 17.63 -13.96
N VAL A 181 -6.99 18.44 -14.12
CA VAL A 181 -8.25 17.97 -14.71
C VAL A 181 -8.25 18.20 -16.22
N GLU A 182 -7.99 17.14 -16.97
CA GLU A 182 -8.10 17.13 -18.43
C GLU A 182 -9.48 16.71 -18.97
N ALA A 183 -9.69 16.91 -20.28
CA ALA A 183 -10.92 16.54 -20.98
C ALA A 183 -11.30 15.06 -20.82
N ALA A 184 -10.32 14.16 -20.73
CA ALA A 184 -10.54 12.75 -20.49
C ALA A 184 -11.32 12.48 -19.19
N HIS A 185 -11.02 13.22 -18.12
CA HIS A 185 -11.69 13.10 -16.83
C HIS A 185 -13.15 13.57 -16.90
N TRP A 186 -13.42 14.67 -17.60
CA TRP A 186 -14.78 15.18 -17.79
C TRP A 186 -15.62 14.21 -18.64
N ASN A 187 -15.04 13.65 -19.70
CA ASN A 187 -15.71 12.64 -20.54
C ASN A 187 -16.09 11.42 -19.72
N ARG A 188 -15.18 10.94 -18.85
CA ARG A 188 -15.45 9.82 -17.95
C ARG A 188 -16.58 10.12 -16.98
N MET A 189 -16.56 11.31 -16.37
CA MET A 189 -17.64 11.74 -15.47
C MET A 189 -18.97 11.87 -16.18
N SER A 190 -18.98 12.39 -17.42
CA SER A 190 -20.19 12.52 -18.25
C SER A 190 -20.81 11.17 -18.54
N PHE A 191 -19.98 10.21 -18.93
CA PHE A 191 -20.39 8.83 -19.14
C PHE A 191 -21.03 8.23 -17.87
N LEU A 192 -20.35 8.32 -16.72
CA LEU A 192 -20.88 7.80 -15.45
C LEU A 192 -22.19 8.48 -15.04
N CYS A 193 -22.30 9.79 -15.26
CA CYS A 193 -23.52 10.56 -15.00
C CYS A 193 -24.69 10.07 -15.86
N CYS A 194 -24.48 9.89 -17.17
CA CYS A 194 -25.52 9.37 -18.06
C CYS A 194 -25.92 7.93 -17.67
N CYS A 195 -24.97 7.05 -17.36
CA CYS A 195 -25.25 5.68 -16.89
C CYS A 195 -26.09 5.68 -15.60
N LEU A 196 -25.70 6.48 -14.61
CA LEU A 196 -26.42 6.58 -13.35
C LEU A 196 -27.83 7.15 -13.54
N ARG A 197 -27.98 8.17 -14.40
CA ARG A 197 -29.29 8.77 -14.69
C ARG A 197 -30.25 7.76 -15.30
N ILE A 198 -29.79 6.94 -16.25
CA ILE A 198 -30.60 5.88 -16.85
C ILE A 198 -31.02 4.87 -15.79
N PHE A 199 -30.07 4.40 -14.97
CA PHE A 199 -30.37 3.50 -13.87
C PHE A 199 -31.43 4.07 -12.91
N LEU A 200 -31.30 5.32 -12.49
CA LEU A 200 -32.24 5.98 -11.56
C LEU A 200 -33.65 6.16 -12.15
N ILE A 201 -33.76 6.39 -13.46
CA ILE A 201 -35.05 6.42 -14.17
C ILE A 201 -35.67 5.02 -14.17
N SER A 202 -34.88 3.99 -14.49
CA SER A 202 -35.34 2.60 -14.55
C SER A 202 -35.75 2.02 -13.19
N THR A 203 -35.22 2.54 -12.08
CA THR A 203 -35.55 2.07 -10.73
C THR A 203 -36.64 2.89 -10.02
N GLU A 204 -37.44 3.68 -10.76
CA GLU A 204 -38.55 4.52 -10.29
C GLU A 204 -38.25 5.47 -9.12
N SER A 205 -36.97 5.73 -8.82
CA SER A 205 -36.59 6.50 -7.64
C SER A 205 -36.72 8.03 -7.86
N TYR A 206 -36.85 8.47 -9.12
CA TYR A 206 -36.91 9.89 -9.51
C TYR A 206 -37.77 10.10 -10.78
N PRO A 207 -39.12 10.19 -10.66
CA PRO A 207 -40.03 10.27 -11.81
C PRO A 207 -39.95 11.57 -12.64
N HIS A 208 -39.15 12.55 -12.20
CA HIS A 208 -38.98 13.85 -12.85
C HIS A 208 -37.70 13.95 -13.72
N LEU A 209 -36.91 12.88 -13.81
CA LEU A 209 -35.72 12.84 -14.67
C LEU A 209 -36.10 12.42 -16.09
N SER A 210 -35.79 13.25 -17.09
CA SER A 210 -35.90 12.89 -18.52
C SER A 210 -34.64 12.16 -19.01
N VAL A 211 -34.68 11.51 -20.17
CA VAL A 211 -33.50 10.84 -20.79
C VAL A 211 -32.53 11.82 -21.47
N SER A 212 -32.86 13.12 -21.56
CA SER A 212 -32.01 14.09 -22.28
C SER A 212 -30.71 14.41 -21.53
N CYS A 213 -29.62 13.71 -21.87
CA CYS A 213 -28.25 14.13 -21.52
C CYS A 213 -27.92 15.38 -22.36
N ASN A 214 -27.75 16.53 -21.71
CA ASN A 214 -27.16 17.71 -22.36
C ASN A 214 -25.66 17.45 -22.52
N ALA A 215 -25.31 16.68 -23.55
CA ALA A 215 -23.93 16.51 -23.97
C ALA A 215 -23.51 17.76 -24.77
N GLU A 216 -23.23 18.86 -24.07
CA GLU A 216 -22.53 20.00 -24.66
C GLU A 216 -21.01 19.78 -24.64
N VAL A 217 -20.52 18.61 -25.06
CA VAL A 217 -19.16 18.45 -25.59
C VAL A 217 -19.18 17.31 -26.61
N GLY A 218 -18.89 17.65 -27.86
CA GLY A 218 -19.03 16.77 -29.01
C GLY A 218 -18.17 15.51 -28.92
N SER A 219 -18.83 14.36 -28.85
CA SER A 219 -18.35 13.09 -29.40
C SER A 219 -19.58 12.21 -29.61
N THR A 220 -19.98 12.11 -30.87
CA THR A 220 -21.09 11.28 -31.37
C THR A 220 -20.87 9.78 -31.14
N ASP A 221 -19.64 9.37 -30.85
CA ASP A 221 -19.24 7.96 -30.71
C ASP A 221 -19.69 7.34 -29.38
N ASN A 222 -20.00 8.16 -28.38
CA ASN A 222 -20.36 7.67 -27.04
C ASN A 222 -21.80 7.15 -26.95
N VAL A 223 -22.72 7.63 -27.80
CA VAL A 223 -24.14 7.20 -27.79
C VAL A 223 -24.29 5.84 -28.46
N GLU A 224 -23.55 5.61 -29.56
CA GLU A 224 -23.55 4.36 -30.30
C GLU A 224 -22.86 3.24 -29.51
N MET A 225 -21.76 3.55 -28.80
CA MET A 225 -21.11 2.61 -27.88
C MET A 225 -22.00 2.27 -26.66
N MET A 226 -22.82 3.22 -26.19
CA MET A 226 -23.82 2.97 -25.13
C MET A 226 -24.93 2.01 -25.59
N TYR A 227 -25.39 2.14 -26.84
CA TYR A 227 -26.40 1.25 -27.41
C TYR A 227 -25.86 -0.18 -27.59
N ILE A 228 -24.61 -0.31 -28.02
CA ILE A 228 -23.92 -1.60 -28.16
C ILE A 228 -23.71 -2.28 -26.80
N MET A 229 -23.32 -1.52 -25.76
CA MET A 229 -23.09 -2.09 -24.43
C MET A 229 -24.37 -2.50 -23.70
N VAL A 230 -25.48 -1.77 -23.88
CA VAL A 230 -26.80 -2.16 -23.34
C VAL A 230 -27.30 -3.44 -24.01
N GLN A 231 -27.04 -3.63 -25.30
CA GLN A 231 -27.40 -4.88 -25.99
C GLN A 231 -26.48 -6.06 -25.61
N GLN A 232 -25.20 -5.81 -25.30
CA GLN A 232 -24.31 -6.87 -24.80
C GLN A 232 -24.67 -7.31 -23.38
N THR A 233 -25.07 -6.39 -22.50
CA THR A 233 -25.50 -6.77 -21.13
C THR A 233 -26.86 -7.47 -21.10
N SER A 234 -27.72 -7.33 -22.11
CA SER A 234 -28.97 -8.12 -22.17
C SER A 234 -28.75 -9.54 -22.70
N ALA A 235 -27.67 -9.78 -23.46
CA ALA A 235 -27.35 -11.10 -24.01
C ALA A 235 -26.72 -12.05 -22.99
N ASP A 236 -26.03 -11.51 -21.98
CA ASP A 236 -25.40 -12.29 -20.91
C ASP A 236 -26.36 -12.67 -19.75
N PHE A 237 -27.63 -12.24 -19.81
CA PHE A 237 -28.66 -12.50 -18.79
C PHE A 237 -29.88 -13.31 -19.29
N THR A 238 -29.77 -13.93 -20.46
CA THR A 238 -30.70 -14.96 -20.98
C THR A 238 -29.94 -16.23 -21.29
#